data_AF-A0AAD4BC79-F1
#
_entry.id   AF-A0AAD4BC79-F1
#
_cell.length_a   1.000
_cell.length_b   1.000
_cell.length_c   1.000
_cell.angle_alpha   90.00
_cell.angle_beta   90.00
_cell.angle_gamma   90.00
#
_symmetry.space_group_name_H-M   'P 1'
#
loop_
_entity.id
_entity.type
_entity.pdbx_description
1 polymer ?
#
loop_
_entity_poly.entity_id
_entity_poly.type
_entity_poly.pdbx_seq_one_letter_code
_entity_poly.pdbx_strand_id
1 'polypeptide(L)'
;QVTKKERLHPTDPHEELEGPILAPNCSRVCVTCWKILKRGASPTVALANHMWYGEIPFQLVGLTYIEKLLISKVRHNRCIVKVLSSGSRKMIANVISFQHPSQKIYEALPPPPHELDDIIAFIFTGPSPPTEEDFKRTPMLVRRKKVYDALHWLKLNHNDYSNLEIALNNLMAYPEDIPPVVIDF
;
A
#
# COMPACT_ATOMS: atom_id res chain seq x y z
N GLN A 1 7.89 -8.21 16.83
CA GLN A 1 6.82 -9.20 17.03
C GLN A 1 7.05 -10.30 16.01
N VAL A 2 7.27 -11.51 16.51
CA VAL A 2 7.49 -12.72 15.70
C VAL A 2 6.17 -13.01 14.97
N THR A 3 6.26 -13.45 13.72
CA THR A 3 5.13 -13.64 12.77
C THR A 3 3.92 -14.29 13.43
N LYS A 4 2.78 -13.58 13.46
CA LYS A 4 1.49 -14.10 13.92
C LYS A 4 0.80 -14.90 12.82
N LYS A 5 0.01 -15.89 13.20
CA LYS A 5 -0.90 -16.57 12.28
C LYS A 5 -2.02 -15.63 11.85
N GLU A 6 -2.37 -15.69 10.56
CA GLU A 6 -3.51 -14.93 10.03
C GLU A 6 -4.81 -15.40 10.68
N ARG A 7 -5.63 -14.41 11.07
CA ARG A 7 -6.99 -14.60 11.58
C ARG A 7 -7.96 -14.39 10.43
N LEU A 8 -8.93 -15.29 10.32
CA LEU A 8 -10.01 -15.24 9.34
C LEU A 8 -11.31 -14.73 9.97
N HIS A 9 -11.49 -14.96 11.26
CA HIS A 9 -12.66 -14.53 12.04
C HIS A 9 -12.26 -13.75 13.30
N PRO A 10 -13.11 -12.82 13.78
CA PRO A 10 -12.88 -12.09 15.02
C PRO A 10 -12.79 -12.97 16.28
N THR A 11 -13.32 -14.18 16.23
CA THR A 11 -13.26 -15.18 17.30
C THR A 11 -11.96 -15.97 17.30
N ASP A 12 -11.17 -15.90 16.22
CA ASP A 12 -9.92 -16.65 16.13
C ASP A 12 -8.92 -16.11 17.17
N PRO A 13 -8.22 -16.98 17.91
CA PRO A 13 -7.23 -16.56 18.88
C PRO A 13 -6.03 -15.89 18.18
N HIS A 14 -5.35 -15.00 18.91
CA HIS A 14 -4.06 -14.48 18.47
C HIS A 14 -2.97 -15.51 18.74
N GLU A 15 -2.58 -16.26 17.70
CA GLU A 15 -1.54 -17.29 17.77
C GLU A 15 -0.23 -16.81 17.10
N GLU A 16 0.90 -17.15 17.70
CA GLU A 16 2.22 -17.01 17.07
C GLU A 16 2.50 -18.25 16.19
N LEU A 17 3.25 -18.08 15.10
CA LEU A 17 3.70 -19.22 14.31
C LEU A 17 4.78 -19.98 15.10
N GLU A 18 4.53 -21.27 15.37
CA GLU A 18 5.49 -22.13 16.07
C GLU A 18 6.65 -22.57 15.15
N GLY A 19 7.85 -22.63 15.72
CA GLY A 19 9.03 -23.17 15.06
C GLY A 19 9.83 -22.17 14.22
N PRO A 20 10.83 -22.66 13.44
CA PRO A 20 11.60 -21.81 12.56
C PRO A 20 10.71 -21.27 11.44
N ILE A 21 10.86 -19.99 11.16
CA ILE A 21 10.17 -19.32 10.07
C ILE A 21 10.76 -19.83 8.73
N LEU A 22 10.01 -20.65 8.00
CA LEU A 22 10.43 -21.26 6.72
C LEU A 22 9.60 -20.71 5.55
N ALA A 23 10.27 -20.23 4.50
CA ALA A 23 9.59 -19.84 3.26
C ALA A 23 9.15 -21.11 2.51
N PRO A 24 7.82 -21.36 2.35
CA PRO A 24 7.30 -22.64 1.87
C PRO A 24 7.78 -23.00 0.46
N ASN A 25 8.03 -22.00 -0.37
CA ASN A 25 8.48 -22.17 -1.75
C ASN A 25 10.02 -22.09 -1.93
N CYS A 26 10.79 -22.05 -0.84
CA CYS A 26 12.24 -21.90 -0.89
C CYS A 26 12.95 -23.21 -0.54
N SER A 27 13.28 -24.02 -1.54
CA SER A 27 13.99 -25.30 -1.37
C SER A 27 15.50 -25.22 -1.58
N ARG A 28 16.02 -24.08 -2.04
CA ARG A 28 17.44 -23.91 -2.37
C ARG A 28 17.96 -22.58 -1.87
N VAL A 29 19.21 -22.60 -1.41
CA VAL A 29 19.96 -21.39 -1.07
C VAL A 29 20.62 -20.85 -2.33
N CYS A 30 20.45 -19.56 -2.62
CA CYS A 30 21.14 -18.94 -3.76
C CYS A 30 22.66 -18.91 -3.52
N VAL A 31 23.45 -18.86 -4.59
CA VAL A 31 24.93 -18.89 -4.51
C VAL A 31 25.48 -17.77 -3.62
N THR A 32 24.85 -16.60 -3.63
CA THR A 32 25.24 -15.45 -2.79
C THR A 32 25.05 -15.75 -1.30
N CYS A 33 23.89 -16.24 -0.91
CA CYS A 33 23.61 -16.60 0.48
C CYS A 33 24.51 -17.76 0.95
N TRP A 34 24.75 -18.75 0.08
CA TRP A 34 25.60 -19.90 0.39
C TRP A 34 27.06 -19.50 0.69
N LYS A 35 27.62 -18.55 -0.05
CA LYS A 35 28.98 -18.03 0.21
C LYS A 35 29.11 -17.37 1.59
N ILE A 36 28.07 -16.68 2.04
CA ILE A 36 28.03 -16.01 3.34
C ILE A 36 27.90 -17.07 4.45
N LEU A 37 26.99 -18.03 4.28
CA LEU A 37 26.80 -19.14 5.21
C LEU A 37 28.08 -19.99 5.38
N LYS A 38 28.83 -20.24 4.29
CA LYS A 38 30.13 -20.93 4.35
C LYS A 38 31.17 -20.22 5.24
N ARG A 39 31.03 -18.91 5.45
CA ARG A 39 31.90 -18.12 6.34
C ARG A 39 31.39 -18.08 7.78
N GLY A 40 30.32 -18.80 8.11
CA GLY A 40 29.68 -18.78 9.42
C GLY A 40 28.87 -17.51 9.70
N ALA A 41 28.55 -16.72 8.68
CA ALA A 41 27.76 -15.48 8.81
C ALA A 41 26.31 -15.67 8.31
N SER A 42 25.38 -14.88 8.84
CA SER A 42 23.98 -14.84 8.36
C SER A 42 23.86 -13.86 7.17
N PRO A 43 23.26 -14.24 6.03
CA PRO A 43 22.96 -13.31 4.95
C PRO A 43 22.11 -12.13 5.45
N THR A 44 22.40 -10.90 5.02
CA THR A 44 21.72 -9.68 5.52
C THR A 44 20.20 -9.74 5.36
N VAL A 45 19.71 -10.33 4.28
CA VAL A 45 18.28 -10.48 3.96
C VAL A 45 17.72 -11.86 4.33
N ALA A 46 18.40 -12.60 5.21
CA ALA A 46 17.91 -13.91 5.66
C ALA A 46 16.60 -13.77 6.45
N LEU A 47 15.76 -14.82 6.37
CA LEU A 47 14.54 -14.94 7.18
C LEU A 47 14.85 -14.81 8.68
N ALA A 48 15.99 -15.36 9.10
CA ALA A 48 16.49 -15.32 10.47
C ALA A 48 16.75 -13.89 11.00
N ASN A 49 16.92 -12.89 10.12
CA ASN A 49 17.13 -11.51 10.52
C ASN A 49 15.80 -10.73 10.68
N HIS A 50 14.67 -11.43 10.79
CA HIS A 50 13.33 -10.84 10.84
C HIS A 50 12.98 -9.96 9.62
N MET A 51 13.66 -10.18 8.49
CA MET A 51 13.47 -9.44 7.24
C MET A 51 12.39 -10.06 6.35
N TRP A 52 11.63 -11.03 6.85
CA TRP A 52 10.55 -11.67 6.11
C TRP A 52 9.19 -11.33 6.71
N TYR A 53 8.35 -10.73 5.87
CA TYR A 53 7.00 -10.30 6.20
C TYR A 53 5.93 -11.38 5.97
N GLY A 54 6.33 -12.58 5.52
CA GLY A 54 5.40 -13.62 5.09
C GLY A 54 4.97 -13.48 3.63
N GLU A 55 3.97 -14.26 3.24
CA GLU A 55 3.23 -14.05 1.99
C GLU A 55 2.29 -12.86 2.15
N ILE A 56 2.08 -12.09 1.08
CA ILE A 56 1.17 -10.94 1.13
C ILE A 56 -0.27 -11.48 1.06
N PRO A 57 -1.14 -11.15 2.03
CA PRO A 57 -2.55 -11.57 2.02
C PRO A 57 -3.29 -11.09 0.77
N PHE A 58 -4.24 -11.88 0.27
CA PHE A 58 -4.92 -11.59 -0.99
C PHE A 58 -5.68 -10.25 -0.99
N GLN A 59 -6.11 -9.77 0.18
CA GLN A 59 -6.78 -8.49 0.39
C GLN A 59 -5.81 -7.31 0.15
N LEU A 60 -4.53 -7.49 0.47
CA LEU A 60 -3.48 -6.48 0.31
C LEU A 60 -2.73 -6.60 -1.03
N VAL A 61 -2.82 -7.76 -1.69
CA VAL A 61 -2.24 -7.97 -3.02
C VAL A 61 -2.92 -7.09 -4.06
N GLY A 62 -2.10 -6.40 -4.85
CA GLY A 62 -2.53 -5.64 -6.01
C GLY A 62 -3.21 -4.30 -5.72
N LEU A 63 -3.06 -3.77 -4.50
CA LEU A 63 -3.52 -2.41 -4.16
C LEU A 63 -2.75 -1.37 -4.98
N THR A 64 -3.49 -0.41 -5.56
CA THR A 64 -2.90 0.75 -6.27
C THR A 64 -2.22 1.70 -5.29
N TYR A 65 -1.50 2.67 -5.82
CA TYR A 65 -0.85 3.69 -4.98
C TYR A 65 -1.88 4.48 -4.15
N ILE A 66 -2.98 4.90 -4.78
CA ILE A 66 -4.06 5.62 -4.07
C ILE A 66 -4.70 4.73 -3.02
N GLU A 67 -4.99 3.47 -3.33
CA GLU A 67 -5.60 2.55 -2.36
C GLU A 67 -4.69 2.31 -1.15
N LYS A 68 -3.37 2.21 -1.36
CA LYS A 68 -2.39 2.16 -0.26
C LYS A 68 -2.43 3.40 0.62
N LEU A 69 -2.63 4.58 0.04
CA LEU A 69 -2.78 5.83 0.80
C LEU A 69 -4.10 5.90 1.56
N LEU A 70 -5.16 5.32 1.02
CA LEU A 70 -6.48 5.24 1.67
C LEU A 70 -6.50 4.30 2.87
N ILE A 71 -5.68 3.25 2.86
CA ILE A 71 -5.57 2.31 3.98
C ILE A 71 -4.45 2.66 4.97
N SER A 72 -3.65 3.70 4.71
CA SER A 72 -2.51 4.04 5.57
C SER A 72 -2.96 4.85 6.78
N LYS A 73 -2.80 4.28 7.99
CA LYS A 73 -3.12 4.94 9.26
C LYS A 73 -2.24 6.16 9.55
N VAL A 74 -0.95 6.07 9.23
CA VAL A 74 0.00 7.17 9.43
C VAL A 74 0.43 7.70 8.07
N ARG A 75 0.39 9.03 7.90
CA ARG A 75 0.82 9.66 6.65
C ARG A 75 2.13 10.41 6.83
N HIS A 76 3.06 10.10 5.92
CA HIS A 76 4.35 10.75 5.80
C HIS A 76 4.48 11.24 4.36
N ASN A 77 4.30 12.55 4.14
CA ASN A 77 4.64 13.31 2.93
C ASN A 77 3.58 13.44 1.81
N ARG A 78 3.66 14.60 1.15
CA ARG A 78 3.01 14.98 -0.13
C ARG A 78 3.92 14.51 -1.27
N CYS A 79 3.37 13.80 -2.26
CA CYS A 79 4.11 13.28 -3.42
C CYS A 79 3.50 13.85 -4.71
N ILE A 80 4.28 14.64 -5.45
CA ILE A 80 3.86 15.18 -6.75
C ILE A 80 4.40 14.23 -7.83
N VAL A 81 3.50 13.68 -8.65
CA VAL A 81 3.85 12.82 -9.78
C VAL A 81 3.48 13.53 -11.08
N LYS A 82 4.48 13.99 -11.82
CA LYS A 82 4.29 14.56 -13.16
C LYS A 82 4.40 13.46 -14.21
N VAL A 83 3.33 13.22 -14.98
CA VAL A 83 3.31 12.23 -16.08
C VAL A 83 3.34 12.96 -17.41
N LEU A 84 4.39 12.74 -18.21
CA LEU A 84 4.53 13.29 -19.57
C LEU A 84 3.95 12.31 -20.61
N SER A 85 3.23 12.85 -21.59
CA SER A 85 2.39 12.21 -22.62
C SER A 85 3.08 11.23 -23.61
N SER A 86 3.99 10.34 -23.20
CA SER A 86 4.43 9.23 -24.07
C SER A 86 4.28 7.87 -23.38
N GLY A 87 3.09 7.30 -23.56
CA GLY A 87 2.79 5.92 -23.21
C GLY A 87 3.69 4.91 -23.95
N SER A 88 4.15 3.91 -23.20
CA SER A 88 4.92 2.72 -23.63
C SER A 88 6.44 2.89 -23.82
N ARG A 89 7.16 2.94 -22.69
CA ARG A 89 8.30 2.04 -22.36
C ARG A 89 9.12 2.51 -21.15
N LYS A 90 9.04 3.79 -20.78
CA LYS A 90 9.67 4.34 -19.56
C LYS A 90 8.83 5.47 -18.96
N MET A 91 8.44 5.30 -17.71
CA MET A 91 7.89 6.36 -16.87
C MET A 91 9.06 7.12 -16.25
N ILE A 92 9.20 8.41 -16.57
CA ILE A 92 10.16 9.31 -15.93
C ILE A 92 9.34 10.33 -15.15
N ALA A 93 9.41 10.30 -13.83
CA ALA A 93 8.72 11.22 -12.93
C ALA A 93 9.73 11.93 -12.03
N ASN A 94 9.53 13.23 -11.79
CA ASN A 94 10.26 14.00 -10.78
C ASN A 94 9.44 14.01 -9.49
N VAL A 95 10.06 13.67 -8.36
CA VAL A 95 9.41 13.68 -7.03
C VAL A 95 9.95 14.87 -6.24
N ILE A 96 9.06 15.75 -5.77
CA ILE A 96 9.38 16.85 -4.86
C ILE A 96 8.63 16.60 -3.55
N SER A 97 9.37 16.47 -2.44
CA SER A 97 8.81 16.24 -1.11
C SER A 97 8.92 17.52 -0.27
N PHE A 98 7.78 18.06 0.18
CA PHE A 98 7.73 19.18 1.12
C PHE A 98 7.56 18.69 2.56
N GLN A 99 8.15 19.41 3.51
CA GLN A 99 7.97 19.13 4.93
C GLN A 99 6.57 19.61 5.37
N HIS A 100 5.68 18.67 5.71
CA HIS A 100 4.36 19.00 6.26
C HIS A 100 4.42 19.03 7.79
N PRO A 101 3.80 20.02 8.47
CA PRO A 101 3.79 20.04 9.92
C PRO A 101 2.76 19.02 10.44
N SER A 102 3.22 18.13 11.32
CA SER A 102 2.50 17.02 11.99
C SER A 102 2.18 15.76 11.17
N GLN A 103 2.51 14.60 11.73
CA GLN A 103 2.04 13.29 11.27
C GLN A 103 0.53 13.23 11.50
N LYS A 104 -0.27 13.18 10.44
CA LYS A 104 -1.70 12.86 10.56
C LYS A 104 -1.83 11.36 10.85
N ILE A 105 -2.31 11.04 12.06
CA ILE A 105 -2.67 9.69 12.48
C ILE A 105 -4.19 9.60 12.40
N TYR A 106 -4.71 8.78 11.50
CA TYR A 106 -6.14 8.61 11.30
C TYR A 106 -6.73 7.63 12.31
N GLU A 107 -7.82 8.02 12.94
CA GLU A 107 -8.67 7.13 13.73
C GLU A 107 -9.77 6.49 12.88
N ALA A 108 -10.16 7.17 11.79
CA ALA A 108 -11.14 6.68 10.82
C ALA A 108 -10.54 6.66 9.40
N LEU A 109 -10.73 5.55 8.67
CA LEU A 109 -10.29 5.39 7.28
C LEU A 109 -11.40 4.77 6.41
N PRO A 110 -11.44 5.06 5.10
CA PRO A 110 -10.62 6.06 4.42
C PRO A 110 -10.98 7.49 4.86
N PRO A 111 -10.08 8.47 4.67
CA PRO A 111 -10.41 9.87 4.89
C PRO A 111 -11.45 10.34 3.86
N PRO A 112 -12.02 11.54 4.03
CA PRO A 112 -12.88 12.12 3.02
C PRO A 112 -12.10 12.46 1.73
N PRO A 113 -12.73 12.45 0.54
CA PRO A 113 -12.05 12.68 -0.74
C PRO A 113 -11.24 13.98 -0.81
N HIS A 114 -11.76 15.08 -0.28
CA HIS A 114 -11.09 16.38 -0.30
C HIS A 114 -9.73 16.38 0.41
N GLU A 115 -9.49 15.48 1.37
CA GLU A 115 -8.19 15.36 2.02
C GLU A 115 -7.10 14.75 1.11
N LEU A 116 -7.48 14.07 0.01
CA LEU A 116 -6.47 13.60 -0.94
C LEU A 116 -5.87 14.73 -1.76
N ASP A 117 -6.62 15.81 -2.03
CA ASP A 117 -6.15 16.97 -2.77
C ASP A 117 -4.98 17.67 -2.03
N ASP A 118 -4.99 17.62 -0.69
CA ASP A 118 -3.90 18.13 0.14
C ASP A 118 -2.60 17.32 -0.01
N ILE A 119 -2.70 16.07 -0.46
CA ILE A 119 -1.62 15.08 -0.36
C ILE A 119 -1.07 14.72 -1.74
N ILE A 120 -1.91 14.76 -2.77
CA ILE A 120 -1.57 14.36 -4.12
C ILE A 120 -2.07 15.42 -5.08
N ALA A 121 -1.16 15.93 -5.89
CA ALA A 121 -1.51 16.69 -7.09
C ALA A 121 -1.37 15.76 -8.30
N PHE A 122 -2.45 15.61 -9.08
CA PHE A 122 -2.43 14.86 -10.33
C PHE A 122 -2.51 15.83 -11.50
N ILE A 123 -1.39 15.98 -12.20
CA ILE A 123 -1.26 16.91 -13.33
C ILE A 123 -1.13 16.09 -14.61
N PHE A 124 -2.09 16.26 -15.52
CA PHE A 124 -2.05 15.61 -16.82
C PHE A 124 -1.40 16.55 -17.84
N THR A 125 -0.20 16.21 -18.31
CA THR A 125 0.48 17.06 -19.30
C THR A 125 0.33 16.49 -20.70
N GLY A 126 -0.44 17.16 -21.56
CA GLY A 126 -0.71 16.71 -22.94
C GLY A 126 -1.16 17.87 -23.84
N PRO A 127 -1.45 17.60 -25.13
CA PRO A 127 -1.98 18.59 -26.07
C PRO A 127 -3.48 18.86 -25.89
N SER A 128 -4.22 17.95 -25.25
CA SER A 128 -5.65 18.07 -24.95
C SER A 128 -5.99 17.54 -23.56
N PRO A 129 -7.06 18.05 -22.89
CA PRO A 129 -7.52 17.54 -21.61
C PRO A 129 -7.75 16.01 -21.63
N PRO A 130 -7.51 15.33 -20.50
CA PRO A 130 -7.65 13.89 -20.42
C PRO A 130 -9.11 13.45 -20.59
N THR A 131 -9.30 12.32 -21.28
CA THR A 131 -10.60 11.65 -21.45
C THR A 131 -10.80 10.56 -20.39
N GLU A 132 -12.03 10.03 -20.27
CA GLU A 132 -12.30 8.88 -19.38
C GLU A 132 -11.45 7.64 -19.73
N GLU A 133 -11.15 7.44 -21.01
CA GLU A 133 -10.27 6.35 -21.44
C GLU A 133 -8.83 6.54 -20.95
N ASP A 134 -8.37 7.79 -20.86
CA ASP A 134 -7.06 8.12 -20.31
C ASP A 134 -7.01 7.79 -18.82
N PHE A 135 -8.06 8.11 -18.05
CA PHE A 135 -8.14 7.79 -16.62
C PHE A 135 -8.08 6.29 -16.34
N LYS A 136 -8.74 5.47 -17.16
CA LYS A 136 -8.70 3.99 -17.06
C LYS A 136 -7.29 3.41 -17.21
N ARG A 137 -6.36 4.16 -17.83
CA ARG A 137 -4.96 3.77 -18.00
C ARG A 137 -4.06 4.26 -16.87
N THR A 138 -4.60 5.02 -15.92
CA THR A 138 -3.85 5.54 -14.77
C THR A 138 -3.99 4.64 -13.55
N PRO A 139 -2.96 4.57 -12.68
CA PRO A 139 -3.07 3.90 -11.38
C PRO A 139 -3.83 4.73 -10.32
N MET A 140 -4.53 5.79 -10.73
CA MET A 140 -5.16 6.77 -9.82
C MET A 140 -6.63 6.48 -9.50
N LEU A 141 -7.20 5.43 -10.10
CA LEU A 141 -8.56 4.99 -9.79
C LEU A 141 -8.60 4.24 -8.46
N VAL A 142 -9.72 4.38 -7.75
CA VAL A 142 -9.98 3.74 -6.47
C VAL A 142 -11.02 2.66 -6.64
N ARG A 143 -10.69 1.41 -6.28
CA ARG A 143 -11.67 0.33 -6.21
C ARG A 143 -12.17 0.23 -4.78
N ARG A 144 -13.39 0.71 -4.52
CA ARG A 144 -13.94 0.82 -3.16
C ARG A 144 -13.92 -0.51 -2.43
N LYS A 145 -14.31 -1.58 -3.12
CA LYS A 145 -14.31 -2.95 -2.58
C LYS A 145 -12.92 -3.40 -2.13
N LYS A 146 -11.87 -3.11 -2.91
CA LYS A 146 -10.49 -3.49 -2.54
C LYS A 146 -10.02 -2.74 -1.30
N VAL A 147 -10.33 -1.45 -1.18
CA VAL A 147 -10.03 -0.65 0.01
C VAL A 147 -10.76 -1.20 1.23
N TYR A 148 -12.06 -1.50 1.08
CA TYR A 148 -12.87 -2.09 2.15
C TYR A 148 -12.29 -3.41 2.66
N ASP A 149 -12.02 -4.36 1.75
CA ASP A 149 -11.50 -5.68 2.07
C ASP A 149 -10.13 -5.57 2.78
N ALA A 150 -9.27 -4.66 2.31
CA ALA A 150 -7.97 -4.38 2.92
C ALA A 150 -8.09 -3.80 4.34
N LEU A 151 -8.96 -2.79 4.55
CA LEU A 151 -9.18 -2.19 5.87
C LEU A 151 -9.76 -3.19 6.86
N HIS A 152 -10.71 -4.02 6.42
CA HIS A 152 -11.30 -5.05 7.27
C HIS A 152 -10.26 -6.10 7.68
N TRP A 153 -9.42 -6.54 6.73
CA TRP A 153 -8.32 -7.45 7.03
C TRP A 153 -7.31 -6.84 8.00
N LEU A 154 -6.91 -5.58 7.78
CA LEU A 154 -5.97 -4.86 8.65
C LEU A 154 -6.53 -4.72 10.07
N LYS A 155 -7.81 -4.35 10.22
CA LYS A 155 -8.47 -4.25 11.52
C LYS A 155 -8.46 -5.58 12.29
N LEU A 156 -8.58 -6.70 11.58
CA LEU A 156 -8.59 -8.03 12.18
C LEU A 156 -7.18 -8.54 12.56
N ASN A 157 -6.16 -8.23 11.73
CA ASN A 157 -4.84 -8.85 11.80
C ASN A 157 -3.71 -7.94 12.30
N HIS A 158 -3.88 -6.61 12.26
CA HIS A 158 -2.84 -5.64 12.60
C HIS A 158 -3.19 -4.86 13.86
N ASN A 159 -2.35 -4.95 14.89
CA ASN A 159 -2.64 -4.33 16.20
C ASN A 159 -2.89 -2.81 16.08
N ASP A 160 -2.11 -2.11 15.26
CA ASP A 160 -2.28 -0.66 15.06
C ASP A 160 -3.63 -0.27 14.42
N TYR A 161 -4.32 -1.20 13.77
CA TYR A 161 -5.62 -0.98 13.11
C TYR A 161 -6.80 -1.48 13.94
N SER A 162 -6.56 -2.11 15.11
CA SER A 162 -7.62 -2.67 15.96
C SER A 162 -8.71 -1.65 16.33
N ASN A 163 -8.31 -0.43 16.71
CA ASN A 163 -9.20 0.67 17.08
C ASN A 163 -9.65 1.54 15.90
N LEU A 164 -9.32 1.17 14.66
CA LEU A 164 -9.66 1.95 13.48
C LEU A 164 -11.16 1.89 13.20
N GLU A 165 -11.81 3.04 12.99
CA GLU A 165 -13.15 3.12 12.43
C GLU A 165 -13.11 3.02 10.89
N ILE A 166 -13.92 2.14 10.31
CA ILE A 166 -14.05 2.05 8.85
C ILE A 166 -15.17 3.00 8.41
N ALA A 167 -14.80 4.18 7.93
CA ALA A 167 -15.71 5.23 7.50
C ALA A 167 -16.36 4.88 6.14
N LEU A 168 -17.43 4.09 6.16
CA LEU A 168 -18.16 3.68 4.96
C LEU A 168 -18.71 4.85 4.15
N ASN A 169 -19.16 5.91 4.83
CA ASN A 169 -19.66 7.13 4.16
C ASN A 169 -18.58 7.79 3.30
N ASN A 170 -17.35 7.89 3.83
CA ASN A 170 -16.21 8.43 3.09
C ASN A 170 -15.84 7.50 1.93
N LEU A 171 -15.84 6.18 2.17
CA LEU A 171 -15.53 5.19 1.14
C LEU A 171 -16.49 5.28 -0.05
N MET A 172 -17.79 5.47 0.20
CA MET A 172 -18.80 5.58 -0.84
C MET A 172 -18.73 6.89 -1.62
N ALA A 173 -18.12 7.94 -1.05
CA ALA A 173 -17.92 9.22 -1.73
C ALA A 173 -16.81 9.18 -2.80
N TYR A 174 -15.94 8.17 -2.79
CA TYR A 174 -14.84 8.05 -3.76
C TYR A 174 -15.32 7.65 -5.15
N PRO A 175 -15.03 8.40 -6.23
CA PRO A 175 -15.34 7.94 -7.58
C PRO A 175 -14.55 6.67 -7.97
N GLU A 176 -15.16 5.78 -8.75
CA GLU A 176 -14.49 4.57 -9.26
C GLU A 176 -13.97 4.74 -10.70
N ASP A 177 -14.62 5.58 -11.50
CA ASP A 177 -14.29 5.79 -12.92
C ASP A 177 -13.38 6.98 -13.19
N ILE A 178 -13.21 7.88 -12.21
CA ILE A 178 -12.34 9.06 -12.30
C ILE A 178 -11.39 9.14 -11.10
N PRO A 179 -10.18 9.73 -11.25
CA PRO A 179 -9.29 10.00 -10.13
C PRO A 179 -9.99 10.84 -9.05
N PRO A 180 -9.80 10.54 -7.75
CA PRO A 180 -10.49 11.21 -6.65
C PRO A 180 -9.79 12.52 -6.22
N VAL A 181 -9.05 13.16 -7.15
CA VAL A 181 -8.28 14.38 -6.90
C VAL A 181 -8.53 15.38 -8.01
N VAL A 182 -8.37 16.66 -7.71
CA VAL A 182 -8.42 17.74 -8.71
C VAL A 182 -7.37 17.48 -9.78
N ILE A 183 -7.83 17.51 -11.03
CA ILE A 183 -7.01 17.26 -12.20
C ILE A 183 -6.65 18.61 -12.83
N ASP A 184 -5.41 19.02 -12.66
CA ASP A 184 -4.85 20.16 -13.39
C ASP A 184 -4.30 19.68 -14.74
N PHE A 185 -4.48 20.50 -15.78
CA PHE A 185 -4.02 20.24 -17.14
C PHE A 185 -3.04 21.32 -17.61
#